data_AF-A0A3N2C6W5-F1
#
_entry.id   AF-A0A3N2C6W5-F1
#
_cell.length_a   1.000
_cell.length_b   1.000
_cell.length_c   1.000
_cell.angle_alpha   90.00
_cell.angle_beta   90.00
_cell.angle_gamma   90.00
#
_symmetry.space_group_name_H-M   'P 1'
#
loop_
_entity.id
_entity.type
_entity.pdbx_description
1 polymer ?
#
loop_
_entity_poly.entity_id
_entity_poly.type
_entity_poly.pdbx_seq_one_letter_code
_entity_poly.pdbx_strand_id
1 'polypeptide(L)'
;MTGPTDASPEFERISDGLRILDAIVGLTPREAATHPSLWPLLGVPAIDRGALVIFPLAVAACSPTDRSGLERLREVRAALQQDCIHLFGGDHIHRETVLDPDEDPYGRRLAEVGAHTATARGVVVWRVRDRGAALVLAVDEERGQATLAFHLVPKDWIWNWPPTPTTKREASRRRTAVKEQAAVDVVWSWPAADLAQVR
;
A
#
# COMPACT_ATOMS: atom_id res chain seq x y z
N MET A 1 17.85 31.96 -24.00
CA MET A 1 17.49 32.18 -22.58
C MET A 1 16.43 31.16 -22.20
N THR A 2 16.87 30.00 -21.73
CA THR A 2 16.01 28.96 -21.15
C THR A 2 16.17 29.07 -19.64
N GLY A 3 15.16 29.59 -18.96
CA GLY A 3 15.15 29.66 -17.50
C GLY A 3 15.10 28.25 -16.89
N PRO A 4 15.58 28.06 -15.66
CA PRO A 4 15.50 26.77 -14.99
C PRO A 4 14.02 26.42 -14.79
N THR A 5 13.64 25.23 -15.22
CA THR A 5 12.38 24.60 -14.81
C THR A 5 12.49 24.34 -13.32
N ASP A 6 11.82 25.18 -12.53
CA ASP A 6 11.65 25.01 -11.09
C ASP A 6 10.72 23.80 -10.88
N ALA A 7 11.29 22.60 -10.94
CA ALA A 7 10.65 21.40 -10.43
C ALA A 7 10.73 21.48 -8.91
N SER A 8 9.83 22.24 -8.29
CA SER A 8 9.76 22.31 -6.84
C SER A 8 9.60 20.88 -6.29
N PRO A 9 10.53 20.37 -5.45
CA PRO A 9 10.45 19.04 -4.86
C PRO A 9 9.33 18.90 -3.81
N GLU A 10 8.40 19.85 -3.77
CA GLU A 10 7.34 19.95 -2.78
C GLU A 10 6.29 18.85 -2.94
N PHE A 11 5.99 18.43 -4.18
CA PHE A 11 5.03 17.37 -4.47
C PHE A 11 5.30 16.71 -5.84
N GLU A 12 5.49 15.40 -5.84
CA GLU A 12 5.70 14.59 -7.04
C GLU A 12 4.68 13.45 -7.08
N ARG A 13 3.88 13.40 -8.15
CA ARG A 13 2.99 12.26 -8.43
C ARG A 13 3.75 11.23 -9.27
N ILE A 14 3.90 10.04 -8.71
CA ILE A 14 4.66 8.92 -9.29
C ILE A 14 3.74 8.03 -10.15
N SER A 15 2.54 7.72 -9.65
CA SER A 15 1.62 6.80 -10.31
C SER A 15 0.15 7.22 -10.16
N ASP A 16 -0.72 6.58 -10.95
CA ASP A 16 -2.17 6.67 -10.80
C ASP A 16 -2.71 5.45 -10.04
N GLY A 17 -3.19 5.68 -8.83
CA GLY A 17 -3.66 4.63 -7.93
C GLY A 17 -4.84 3.82 -8.48
N LEU A 18 -5.82 4.47 -9.10
CA LEU A 18 -6.99 3.74 -9.64
C LEU A 18 -6.60 2.89 -10.85
N ARG A 19 -5.75 3.44 -11.73
CA ARG A 19 -5.20 2.68 -12.86
C ARG A 19 -4.44 1.43 -12.40
N ILE A 20 -3.69 1.51 -11.30
CA ILE A 20 -2.99 0.36 -10.71
C ILE A 20 -4.00 -0.72 -10.29
N LEU A 21 -5.02 -0.32 -9.52
CA LEU A 21 -6.04 -1.26 -9.04
C LEU A 21 -6.84 -1.89 -10.19
N ASP A 22 -7.23 -1.10 -11.19
CA ASP A 22 -7.89 -1.59 -12.40
C ASP A 22 -7.02 -2.59 -13.17
N ALA A 23 -5.72 -2.32 -13.31
CA ALA A 23 -4.79 -3.23 -13.97
C ALA A 23 -4.70 -4.58 -13.23
N ILE A 24 -4.71 -4.56 -11.89
CA ILE A 24 -4.70 -5.78 -11.06
C ILE A 24 -6.03 -6.55 -11.21
N VAL A 25 -7.16 -5.84 -11.21
CA VAL A 25 -8.49 -6.44 -11.45
C VAL A 25 -8.53 -7.13 -12.82
N GLY A 26 -7.94 -6.50 -13.84
CA GLY A 26 -7.90 -6.99 -15.22
C GLY A 26 -7.02 -8.23 -15.47
N LEU A 27 -6.14 -8.63 -14.55
CA LEU A 27 -5.28 -9.80 -14.75
C LEU A 27 -6.08 -11.09 -14.99
N THR A 28 -5.59 -12.03 -15.79
CA THR A 28 -6.27 -13.35 -15.87
C THR A 28 -6.01 -14.15 -14.58
N PRO A 29 -6.88 -15.11 -14.18
CA PRO A 29 -6.67 -15.89 -12.96
C PRO A 29 -5.33 -16.63 -12.89
N ARG A 30 -4.75 -17.02 -14.04
CA ARG A 30 -3.44 -17.66 -14.13
C ARG A 30 -2.29 -16.69 -13.88
N GLU A 31 -2.47 -15.42 -14.21
CA GLU A 31 -1.54 -14.34 -13.92
C GLU A 31 -1.71 -13.87 -12.47
N ALA A 32 -2.94 -13.68 -11.99
CA ALA A 32 -3.20 -13.28 -10.60
C ALA A 32 -2.59 -14.25 -9.56
N ALA A 33 -2.43 -15.53 -9.92
CA ALA A 33 -2.08 -16.63 -9.02
C ALA A 33 -0.66 -16.63 -8.42
N THR A 34 0.15 -15.57 -8.57
CA THR A 34 1.49 -15.31 -7.98
C THR A 34 2.63 -15.30 -8.99
N HIS A 35 3.15 -14.11 -9.33
CA HIS A 35 4.58 -13.97 -9.58
C HIS A 35 5.09 -12.52 -9.47
N PRO A 36 6.26 -12.30 -8.86
CA PRO A 36 7.06 -11.08 -8.98
C PRO A 36 7.22 -10.51 -10.39
N SER A 37 7.16 -11.37 -11.40
CA SER A 37 7.35 -11.00 -12.81
C SER A 37 6.16 -10.25 -13.43
N LEU A 38 5.04 -10.09 -12.71
CA LEU A 38 3.84 -9.44 -13.25
C LEU A 38 3.79 -7.95 -12.98
N TRP A 39 4.39 -7.48 -11.89
CA TRP A 39 4.35 -6.07 -11.51
C TRP A 39 5.00 -5.17 -12.56
N PRO A 40 6.14 -5.55 -13.18
CA PRO A 40 6.70 -4.79 -14.28
C PRO A 40 5.76 -4.70 -15.50
N LEU A 41 4.91 -5.70 -15.72
CA LEU A 41 3.97 -5.72 -16.85
C LEU A 41 2.78 -4.76 -16.67
N LEU A 42 2.52 -4.29 -15.45
CA LEU A 42 1.48 -3.30 -15.19
C LEU A 42 1.88 -1.90 -15.70
N GLY A 43 3.14 -1.71 -16.11
CA GLY A 43 3.64 -0.45 -16.65
C GLY A 43 3.71 0.68 -15.61
N VAL A 44 3.77 0.32 -14.33
CA VAL A 44 3.82 1.24 -13.19
C VAL A 44 5.01 0.89 -12.28
N PRO A 45 5.64 1.87 -11.62
CA PRO A 45 6.65 1.61 -10.61
C PRO A 45 6.13 0.70 -9.50
N ALA A 46 6.89 -0.35 -9.19
CA ALA A 46 6.61 -1.27 -8.10
C ALA A 46 7.91 -1.65 -7.38
N ILE A 47 7.84 -1.75 -6.05
CA ILE A 47 8.89 -2.26 -5.18
C ILE A 47 8.42 -3.64 -4.70
N ASP A 48 9.07 -4.69 -5.18
CA ASP A 48 8.71 -6.06 -4.84
C ASP A 48 9.53 -6.56 -3.65
N ARG A 49 8.86 -6.90 -2.56
CA ARG A 49 9.43 -7.51 -1.33
C ARG A 49 8.92 -8.94 -1.14
N GLY A 50 8.54 -9.62 -2.22
CA GLY A 50 8.00 -10.97 -2.24
C GLY A 50 6.52 -11.00 -1.89
N ALA A 51 6.19 -11.16 -0.60
CA ALA A 51 4.79 -11.24 -0.16
C ALA A 51 4.11 -9.86 -0.20
N LEU A 52 4.86 -8.80 0.09
CA LEU A 52 4.45 -7.40 -0.04
C LEU A 52 4.94 -6.83 -1.35
N VAL A 53 4.07 -6.08 -2.02
CA VAL A 53 4.42 -5.25 -3.16
C VAL A 53 3.96 -3.83 -2.85
N ILE A 54 4.86 -2.86 -3.01
CA ILE A 54 4.55 -1.45 -2.77
C ILE A 54 4.46 -0.77 -4.13
N PHE A 55 3.36 -0.07 -4.37
CA PHE A 55 3.16 0.79 -5.53
C PHE A 55 3.22 2.25 -5.08
N PRO A 56 4.36 2.94 -5.28
CA PRO A 56 4.49 4.36 -4.99
C PRO A 56 3.47 5.17 -5.80
N LEU A 57 2.73 6.04 -5.11
CA LEU A 57 1.72 6.91 -5.73
C LEU A 57 2.21 8.36 -5.80
N ALA A 58 2.74 8.88 -4.70
CA ALA A 58 3.25 10.24 -4.63
C ALA A 58 4.24 10.41 -3.47
N VAL A 59 5.10 11.42 -3.58
CA VAL A 59 5.99 11.88 -2.51
C VAL A 59 5.86 13.40 -2.39
N ALA A 60 6.05 13.93 -1.18
CA ALA A 60 6.06 15.35 -0.92
C ALA A 60 7.16 15.69 0.09
N ALA A 61 7.78 16.85 -0.06
CA ALA A 61 8.63 17.39 0.99
C ALA A 61 7.77 17.68 2.24
N CYS A 62 8.32 17.42 3.41
CA CYS A 62 7.63 17.61 4.67
C CYS A 62 8.64 18.05 5.72
N SER A 63 8.49 19.26 6.24
CA SER A 63 9.35 19.77 7.30
C SER A 63 8.53 20.18 8.52
N PRO A 64 9.15 20.31 9.71
CA PRO A 64 8.44 20.82 10.88
C PRO A 64 7.83 22.21 10.67
N THR A 65 8.43 23.04 9.81
CA THR A 65 8.02 24.43 9.54
C THR A 65 7.09 24.58 8.33
N ASP A 66 7.01 23.56 7.47
CA ASP A 66 6.15 23.54 6.29
C ASP A 66 5.60 22.13 6.07
N ARG A 67 4.28 22.02 6.27
CA ARG A 67 3.50 20.79 6.14
C ARG A 67 2.57 20.81 4.92
N SER A 68 2.68 21.80 4.04
CA SER A 68 1.80 21.96 2.87
C SER A 68 1.78 20.72 1.98
N GLY A 69 2.94 20.12 1.70
CA GLY A 69 3.06 18.87 0.95
C GLY A 69 2.37 17.68 1.62
N LEU A 70 2.46 17.56 2.95
CA LEU A 70 1.77 16.53 3.72
C LEU A 70 0.24 16.71 3.66
N GLU A 71 -0.26 17.94 3.80
CA GLU A 71 -1.70 18.21 3.66
C GLU A 71 -2.18 17.86 2.25
N ARG A 72 -1.39 18.17 1.22
CA ARG A 72 -1.71 17.78 -0.15
C ARG A 72 -1.79 16.27 -0.32
N LEU A 73 -0.88 15.50 0.28
CA LEU A 73 -0.96 14.04 0.26
C LEU A 73 -2.17 13.50 1.02
N ARG A 74 -2.59 14.15 2.11
CA ARG A 74 -3.83 13.78 2.83
C ARG A 74 -5.06 14.00 1.97
N GLU A 75 -5.13 15.10 1.21
CA GLU A 75 -6.23 15.34 0.26
C GLU A 75 -6.28 14.26 -0.82
N VAL A 76 -5.13 13.95 -1.44
CA VAL A 76 -5.03 12.90 -2.47
C VAL A 76 -5.43 11.54 -1.90
N ARG A 77 -4.95 11.22 -0.70
CA ARG A 77 -5.32 9.99 0.02
C ARG A 77 -6.83 9.93 0.27
N ALA A 78 -7.43 11.00 0.77
CA ALA A 78 -8.87 11.04 1.07
C ALA A 78 -9.72 10.86 -0.19
N ALA A 79 -9.34 11.51 -1.30
CA ALA A 79 -9.99 11.31 -2.59
C ALA A 79 -9.89 9.86 -3.07
N LEU A 80 -8.67 9.29 -3.07
CA LEU A 80 -8.46 7.89 -3.47
C LEU A 80 -9.20 6.90 -2.56
N GLN A 81 -9.26 7.17 -1.25
CA GLN A 81 -10.03 6.37 -0.31
C GLN A 81 -11.51 6.37 -0.68
N GLN A 82 -12.08 7.55 -0.96
CA GLN A 82 -13.48 7.68 -1.38
C GLN A 82 -13.75 6.90 -2.68
N ASP A 83 -12.86 7.02 -3.68
CA ASP A 83 -12.97 6.27 -4.93
C ASP A 83 -12.91 4.75 -4.68
N CYS A 84 -11.99 4.29 -3.82
CA CYS A 84 -11.89 2.87 -3.47
C CYS A 84 -13.10 2.36 -2.70
N ILE A 85 -13.74 3.18 -1.85
CA ILE A 85 -15.02 2.83 -1.21
C ILE A 85 -16.10 2.62 -2.27
N HIS A 86 -16.18 3.48 -3.28
CA HIS A 86 -17.15 3.33 -4.37
C HIS A 86 -16.91 2.09 -5.22
N LEU A 87 -15.65 1.77 -5.53
CA LEU A 87 -15.28 0.68 -6.44
C LEU A 87 -15.21 -0.69 -5.74
N PHE A 88 -14.76 -0.71 -4.49
CA PHE A 88 -14.43 -1.93 -3.75
C PHE A 88 -15.10 -2.01 -2.38
N GLY A 89 -16.08 -1.15 -2.08
CA GLY A 89 -16.85 -1.17 -0.82
C GLY A 89 -18.32 -1.58 -0.98
N GLY A 90 -18.79 -1.83 -2.20
CA GLY A 90 -20.19 -2.17 -2.48
C GLY A 90 -20.50 -3.66 -2.29
N ASP A 91 -21.55 -3.95 -1.52
CA ASP A 91 -22.11 -5.27 -1.15
C ASP A 91 -21.31 -6.01 -0.06
N HIS A 92 -22.04 -6.64 0.88
CA HIS A 92 -21.61 -7.26 2.15
C HIS A 92 -20.45 -8.30 2.10
N ILE A 93 -19.79 -8.43 0.95
CA ILE A 93 -18.68 -9.31 0.59
C ILE A 93 -17.37 -8.50 0.40
N HIS A 94 -17.47 -7.20 0.07
CA HIS A 94 -16.39 -6.26 -0.22
C HIS A 94 -15.92 -5.51 1.04
N ARG A 95 -15.44 -6.27 2.03
CA ARG A 95 -15.08 -5.74 3.35
C ARG A 95 -13.89 -4.79 3.27
N GLU A 96 -14.17 -3.50 3.16
CA GLU A 96 -13.34 -2.48 3.79
C GLU A 96 -12.98 -2.99 5.19
N THR A 97 -11.68 -3.14 5.43
CA THR A 97 -11.16 -3.58 6.72
C THR A 97 -10.16 -2.54 7.18
N VAL A 98 -10.25 -2.18 8.45
CA VAL A 98 -9.27 -1.30 9.07
C VAL A 98 -8.24 -2.18 9.74
N LEU A 99 -6.97 -1.96 9.43
CA LEU A 99 -5.84 -2.55 10.14
C LEU A 99 -5.54 -1.73 11.38
N ASP A 100 -5.93 -2.25 12.52
CA ASP A 100 -5.69 -1.66 13.82
C ASP A 100 -4.27 -2.04 14.30
N PRO A 101 -3.39 -1.09 14.63
CA PRO A 101 -2.03 -1.42 15.06
C PRO A 101 -1.96 -2.24 16.37
N ASP A 102 -2.99 -2.16 17.20
CA ASP A 102 -3.05 -2.90 18.46
C ASP A 102 -3.49 -4.36 18.23
N GLU A 103 -4.41 -4.58 17.27
CA GLU A 103 -5.01 -5.90 17.01
C GLU A 103 -4.32 -6.67 15.86
N ASP A 104 -3.81 -5.96 14.84
CA ASP A 104 -3.30 -6.55 13.60
C ASP A 104 -1.76 -6.50 13.54
N PRO A 105 -1.07 -7.65 13.35
CA PRO A 105 0.39 -7.66 13.26
C PRO A 105 0.92 -6.79 12.11
N TYR A 106 0.26 -6.81 10.95
CA TYR A 106 0.65 -5.93 9.84
C TYR A 106 0.32 -4.46 10.11
N GLY A 107 -0.81 -4.16 10.77
CA GLY A 107 -1.13 -2.80 11.21
C GLY A 107 -0.06 -2.23 12.14
N ARG A 108 0.45 -3.05 13.06
CA ARG A 108 1.56 -2.68 13.96
C ARG A 108 2.84 -2.32 13.19
N ARG A 109 3.19 -3.10 12.18
CA ARG A 109 4.36 -2.82 11.32
C ARG A 109 4.22 -1.49 10.59
N LEU A 110 3.01 -1.15 10.13
CA LEU A 110 2.74 0.15 9.51
C LEU A 110 2.89 1.30 10.54
N ALA A 111 2.40 1.13 11.76
CA ALA A 111 2.54 2.14 12.81
C ALA A 111 4.02 2.37 13.22
N GLU A 112 4.83 1.31 13.29
CA GLU A 112 6.26 1.39 13.60
C GLU A 112 7.06 2.25 12.61
N VAL A 113 6.59 2.36 11.36
CA VAL A 113 7.22 3.20 10.31
C VAL A 113 6.54 4.54 10.10
N GLY A 114 5.71 4.97 11.07
CA GLY A 114 5.05 6.27 11.02
C GLY A 114 3.91 6.36 10.00
N ALA A 115 3.27 5.24 9.66
CA ALA A 115 2.08 5.29 8.82
C ALA A 115 0.93 6.02 9.52
N HIS A 116 0.40 7.04 8.86
CA HIS A 116 -0.79 7.76 9.29
C HIS A 116 -2.01 6.85 9.19
N THR A 117 -2.83 6.85 10.24
CA THR A 117 -4.13 6.18 10.19
C THR A 117 -5.08 6.96 9.28
N ALA A 118 -5.90 6.24 8.50
CA ALA A 118 -6.94 6.81 7.64
C ALA A 118 -8.22 7.04 8.43
N THR A 119 -8.41 6.23 9.47
CA THR A 119 -9.53 6.32 10.42
C THR A 119 -8.97 6.52 11.81
N ALA A 120 -9.85 6.75 12.79
CA ALA A 120 -9.46 6.76 14.20
C ALA A 120 -8.85 5.42 14.67
N ARG A 121 -9.03 4.34 13.90
CA ARG A 121 -8.62 2.98 14.28
C ARG A 121 -7.43 2.45 13.51
N GLY A 122 -7.09 3.00 12.35
CA GLY A 122 -5.99 2.42 11.57
C GLY A 122 -5.99 2.72 10.08
N VAL A 123 -5.28 1.87 9.33
CA VAL A 123 -5.12 1.96 7.88
C VAL A 123 -6.24 1.19 7.18
N VAL A 124 -6.87 1.81 6.17
CA VAL A 124 -7.94 1.16 5.41
C VAL A 124 -7.36 0.22 4.35
N VAL A 125 -7.98 -0.95 4.22
CA VAL A 125 -7.63 -2.00 3.28
C VAL A 125 -8.85 -2.46 2.51
N TRP A 126 -8.72 -2.57 1.19
CA TRP A 126 -9.73 -3.13 0.31
C TRP A 126 -9.30 -4.49 -0.22
N ARG A 127 -10.27 -5.37 -0.41
CA ARG A 127 -10.01 -6.65 -1.06
C ARG A 127 -10.00 -6.46 -2.56
N VAL A 128 -8.84 -6.65 -3.16
CA VAL A 128 -8.65 -6.64 -4.62
C VAL A 128 -8.24 -8.07 -5.01
N ARG A 129 -9.24 -8.85 -5.43
CA ARG A 129 -9.11 -10.29 -5.75
C ARG A 129 -8.62 -11.14 -4.56
N ASP A 130 -7.42 -11.70 -4.67
CA ASP A 130 -6.74 -12.50 -3.66
C ASP A 130 -5.70 -11.70 -2.86
N ARG A 131 -5.72 -10.37 -2.99
CA ARG A 131 -4.86 -9.43 -2.26
C ARG A 131 -5.68 -8.48 -1.39
N GLY A 132 -5.04 -7.98 -0.34
CA GLY A 132 -5.44 -6.76 0.36
C GLY A 132 -4.64 -5.58 -0.17
N ALA A 133 -5.31 -4.50 -0.56
CA ALA A 133 -4.69 -3.25 -0.96
C ALA A 133 -4.85 -2.23 0.17
N ALA A 134 -3.76 -1.93 0.88
CA ALA A 134 -3.73 -0.94 1.95
C ALA A 134 -3.23 0.41 1.42
N LEU A 135 -3.97 1.50 1.67
CA LEU A 135 -3.54 2.85 1.28
C LEU A 135 -2.74 3.50 2.41
N VAL A 136 -1.42 3.55 2.23
CA VAL A 136 -0.46 3.92 3.26
C VAL A 136 0.12 5.30 2.97
N LEU A 137 -0.10 6.23 3.88
CA LEU A 137 0.60 7.52 3.95
C LEU A 137 1.57 7.42 5.12
N ALA A 138 2.87 7.59 4.89
CA ALA A 138 3.90 7.59 5.92
C ALA A 138 4.70 8.89 5.89
N VAL A 139 5.22 9.30 7.04
CA VAL A 139 6.09 10.47 7.18
C VAL A 139 7.42 10.02 7.76
N ASP A 140 8.48 10.27 7.00
CA ASP A 140 9.87 10.10 7.41
C ASP A 140 10.40 11.50 7.81
N GLU A 141 10.36 11.79 9.10
CA GLU A 141 10.84 13.07 9.65
C GLU A 141 12.36 13.22 9.50
N GLU A 142 13.13 12.12 9.49
CA GLU A 142 14.59 12.16 9.33
C GLU A 142 14.98 12.60 7.92
N ARG A 143 14.21 12.14 6.91
CA ARG A 143 14.38 12.53 5.51
C ARG A 143 13.62 13.79 5.13
N GLY A 144 12.72 14.28 5.99
CA GLY A 144 11.84 15.39 5.69
C GLY A 144 10.90 15.10 4.52
N GLN A 145 10.35 13.89 4.46
CA GLN A 145 9.52 13.43 3.35
C GLN A 145 8.25 12.76 3.82
N ALA A 146 7.16 13.00 3.10
CA ALA A 146 5.92 12.27 3.23
C ALA A 146 5.68 11.45 1.95
N THR A 147 5.21 10.22 2.10
CA THR A 147 5.09 9.27 1.00
C THR A 147 3.72 8.59 1.02
N LEU A 148 3.09 8.48 -0.15
CA LEU A 148 1.80 7.80 -0.34
C LEU A 148 1.98 6.60 -1.28
N ALA A 149 1.52 5.42 -0.86
CA ALA A 149 1.59 4.19 -1.64
C ALA A 149 0.38 3.27 -1.43
N PHE A 150 0.16 2.38 -2.40
CA PHE A 150 -0.58 1.14 -2.15
C PHE A 150 0.37 0.03 -1.73
N HIS A 151 0.05 -0.61 -0.61
CA HIS A 151 0.69 -1.86 -0.19
C HIS A 151 -0.23 -3.02 -0.57
N LEU A 152 0.21 -3.88 -1.48
CA LEU A 152 -0.46 -5.13 -1.78
C LEU A 152 0.12 -6.26 -0.97
N VAL A 153 -0.73 -6.90 -0.18
CA VAL A 153 -0.40 -8.06 0.65
C VAL A 153 -1.31 -9.24 0.31
N PRO A 154 -0.93 -10.48 0.64
CA PRO A 154 -1.82 -11.62 0.47
C PRO A 154 -3.12 -11.41 1.27
N LYS A 155 -4.28 -11.78 0.71
CA LYS A 155 -5.56 -11.68 1.45
C LYS A 155 -5.51 -12.42 2.79
N ASP A 156 -4.74 -13.50 2.86
CA ASP A 156 -4.57 -14.35 4.04
C ASP A 156 -3.69 -13.65 5.11
N TRP A 157 -3.22 -12.43 4.89
CA TRP A 157 -2.68 -11.61 5.98
C TRP A 157 -3.78 -10.89 6.76
N ILE A 158 -4.86 -10.50 6.07
CA ILE A 158 -5.91 -9.60 6.56
C ILE A 158 -7.18 -10.38 6.93
N TRP A 159 -7.60 -11.30 6.06
CA TRP A 159 -8.86 -12.05 6.18
C TRP A 159 -8.62 -13.53 6.47
N ASN A 160 -7.98 -13.82 7.59
CA ASN A 160 -7.81 -15.18 8.09
C ASN A 160 -9.06 -15.68 8.81
N TRP A 161 -10.06 -16.13 8.06
CA TRP A 161 -11.25 -16.80 8.59
C TRP A 161 -11.18 -18.32 8.33
N PRO A 162 -11.61 -19.19 9.28
CA PRO A 162 -12.13 -18.88 10.62
C PRO A 162 -11.05 -18.50 11.66
N PRO A 163 -11.42 -17.83 12.77
CA PRO A 163 -10.48 -17.38 13.81
C PRO A 163 -9.77 -18.54 14.52
N THR A 164 -10.36 -19.73 14.49
CA THR A 164 -9.72 -20.97 14.97
C THR A 164 -9.55 -21.89 13.76
N PRO A 165 -8.31 -22.25 13.38
CA PRO A 165 -8.11 -23.16 12.26
C PRO A 165 -8.74 -24.52 12.57
N THR A 166 -9.54 -25.01 11.64
CA THR A 166 -10.23 -26.30 11.74
C THR A 166 -9.37 -27.45 11.23
N THR A 167 -8.32 -27.15 10.44
CA THR A 167 -7.39 -28.14 9.90
C THR A 167 -5.93 -27.81 10.20
N LYS A 168 -5.05 -28.84 10.20
CA LYS A 168 -3.60 -28.67 10.32
C LYS A 168 -3.01 -27.77 9.22
N ARG A 169 -3.58 -27.86 8.00
CA ARG A 169 -3.16 -27.04 6.85
C ARG A 169 -3.48 -25.56 7.05
N GLU A 170 -4.67 -25.25 7.57
CA GLU A 170 -5.05 -23.88 7.95
C GLU A 170 -4.15 -23.34 9.06
N ALA A 171 -3.89 -24.13 10.10
CA ALA A 171 -2.99 -23.74 11.19
C ALA A 171 -1.57 -23.45 10.69
N SER A 172 -1.06 -24.27 9.76
CA SER A 172 0.25 -24.05 9.14
C SER A 172 0.28 -22.77 8.31
N ARG A 173 -0.74 -22.54 7.47
CA ARG A 173 -0.84 -21.35 6.63
C ARG A 173 -0.86 -20.07 7.47
N ARG A 174 -1.63 -20.07 8.56
CA ARG A 174 -1.70 -18.92 9.47
C ARG A 174 -0.36 -18.62 10.14
N ARG A 175 0.37 -19.64 10.60
CA ARG A 175 1.72 -19.45 11.15
C ARG A 175 2.68 -18.86 10.13
N THR A 176 2.60 -19.32 8.88
CA THR A 176 3.38 -18.75 7.78
C THR A 176 3.02 -17.29 7.56
N ALA A 177 1.73 -16.96 7.44
CA ALA A 177 1.28 -15.58 7.24
C ALA A 177 1.76 -14.64 8.37
N VAL A 178 1.65 -15.05 9.64
CA VAL A 178 2.15 -14.26 10.78
C VAL A 178 3.67 -14.05 10.70
N LYS A 179 4.42 -15.10 10.33
CA LYS A 179 5.88 -15.01 10.16
C LYS A 179 6.25 -14.04 9.03
N GLU A 180 5.55 -14.11 7.90
CA GLU A 180 5.80 -13.23 6.75
C GLU A 180 5.47 -11.78 7.09
N GLN A 181 4.33 -11.53 7.76
CA GLN A 181 3.95 -10.19 8.24
C GLN A 181 5.03 -9.56 9.13
N ALA A 182 5.59 -10.35 10.05
CA ALA A 182 6.62 -9.87 10.96
C ALA A 182 7.98 -9.64 10.28
N ALA A 183 8.28 -10.40 9.22
CA ALA A 183 9.57 -10.35 8.54
C ALA A 183 9.64 -9.31 7.41
N VAL A 184 8.51 -8.76 6.98
CA VAL A 184 8.47 -7.89 5.81
C VAL A 184 9.01 -6.49 6.13
N ASP A 185 9.78 -5.96 5.18
CA ASP A 185 10.19 -4.57 5.15
C ASP A 185 9.08 -3.73 4.52
N VAL A 186 8.44 -2.89 5.32
CA VAL A 186 7.36 -1.98 4.90
C VAL A 186 7.88 -0.58 4.57
N VAL A 187 9.17 -0.31 4.82
CA VAL A 187 9.78 1.00 4.56
C VAL A 187 10.04 1.14 3.07
N TRP A 188 9.74 2.32 2.54
CA TRP A 188 10.15 2.71 1.20
C TRP A 188 10.43 4.21 1.15
N SER A 189 11.12 4.64 0.11
CA SER A 189 11.44 6.06 -0.13
C SER A 189 11.49 6.33 -1.63
N TRP A 190 11.43 7.61 -2.01
CA TRP A 190 11.56 8.04 -3.41
C TRP A 190 12.71 9.03 -3.60
N PRO A 191 13.52 8.92 -4.68
CA PRO A 191 13.50 7.86 -5.69
C PRO A 191 13.90 6.50 -5.10
N ALA A 192 13.16 5.45 -5.48
CA ALA A 192 13.39 4.12 -4.92
C ALA A 192 14.63 3.47 -5.54
N ALA A 193 15.58 3.04 -4.70
CA ALA A 193 16.79 2.33 -5.13
C ALA A 193 16.48 0.94 -5.73
N ASP A 194 15.34 0.35 -5.35
CA ASP A 194 14.98 -1.04 -5.66
C ASP A 194 13.83 -1.15 -6.70
N LEU A 195 13.60 -0.14 -7.54
CA LEU A 195 12.57 -0.23 -8.56
C LEU A 195 12.91 -1.32 -9.57
N ALA A 196 12.00 -2.27 -9.76
CA ALA A 196 12.03 -3.12 -10.95
C ALA A 196 11.78 -2.21 -12.16
N GLN A 197 12.83 -1.90 -12.93
CA GLN A 197 12.72 -1.01 -14.09
C GLN A 197 11.75 -1.60 -15.11
N VAL A 198 10.65 -0.89 -15.36
CA VAL A 198 9.81 -1.09 -16.55
C VAL A 198 10.63 -0.57 -17.73
N ARG A 199 11.05 -1.46 -18.63
CA ARG A 199 11.62 -1.11 -19.94
C ARG A 199 10.66 -1.53 -21.03
#